data_AF-A0A6C1SXU9-F1
#
_entry.id   AF-A0A6C1SXU9-F1
#
_cell.length_a   1.000
_cell.length_b   1.000
_cell.length_c   1.000
_cell.angle_alpha   90.00
_cell.angle_beta   90.00
_cell.angle_gamma   90.00
#
_symmetry.space_group_name_H-M   'P 1'
#
loop_
_entity.id
_entity.type
_entity.pdbx_description
1 polymer ?
#
loop_
_entity_poly.entity_id
_entity_poly.type
_entity_poly.pdbx_seq_one_letter_code
_entity_poly.pdbx_strand_id
1 'polypeptide(L)'
;MIAAVIAWSTRNRGTVLLLALALAAWGLWSLARTPVDAIPDLSDVQVIVKSTYPGQAPQIVEDQVTFPVSTAMLSVPRATTVRGFSFFNDSFVYVLFEEGTDLYWARSRVQEQLARIQGELPPGVTVEMGPDATGVGWIFQYALVDRTGTRDAGELRAIQDWFLRLEL
;
A
#
# COMPACT_ATOMS: atom_id res chain seq x y z
N MET A 1 2.06 -24.39 -46.14
CA MET A 1 2.54 -24.26 -44.76
C MET A 1 1.56 -24.86 -43.75
N ILE A 2 0.32 -24.34 -43.63
CA ILE A 2 -0.71 -24.89 -42.70
C ILE A 2 -1.00 -26.38 -42.97
N ALA A 3 -1.23 -26.76 -44.24
CA ALA A 3 -1.48 -28.15 -44.61
C ALA A 3 -0.32 -29.09 -44.24
N ALA A 4 0.93 -28.59 -44.25
CA ALA A 4 2.10 -29.37 -43.88
C ALA A 4 2.14 -29.63 -42.37
N VAL A 5 1.78 -28.63 -41.54
CA VAL A 5 1.67 -28.79 -40.08
C VAL A 5 0.56 -29.77 -39.73
N ILE A 6 -0.61 -29.66 -40.38
CA ILE A 6 -1.72 -30.60 -40.16
C ILE A 6 -1.31 -32.02 -40.53
N ALA A 7 -0.71 -32.23 -41.70
CA ALA A 7 -0.24 -33.53 -42.15
C ALA A 7 0.83 -34.12 -41.23
N TRP A 8 1.72 -33.30 -40.69
CA TRP A 8 2.72 -33.72 -39.71
C TRP A 8 2.07 -34.11 -38.37
N SER A 9 1.11 -33.33 -37.88
CA SER A 9 0.38 -33.62 -36.64
C SER A 9 -0.44 -34.90 -36.72
N THR A 10 -1.10 -35.17 -37.85
CA THR A 10 -1.87 -36.42 -38.04
C THR A 10 -0.97 -37.63 -38.15
N ARG A 11 0.21 -37.50 -38.80
CA ARG A 11 1.21 -38.57 -38.88
C ARG A 11 1.85 -38.88 -37.52
N ASN A 12 2.06 -37.87 -36.67
CA ASN A 12 2.71 -37.98 -35.36
C ASN A 12 1.73 -37.92 -34.19
N ARG A 13 0.55 -38.54 -34.33
CA ARG A 13 -0.54 -38.51 -33.34
C ARG A 13 -0.12 -38.82 -31.88
N GLY A 14 0.82 -39.74 -31.68
CA GLY A 14 1.30 -40.11 -30.34
C GLY A 14 2.07 -38.96 -29.66
N THR A 15 2.98 -38.31 -30.40
CA THR A 15 3.73 -37.14 -29.93
C THR A 15 2.80 -35.97 -29.64
N VAL A 16 1.81 -35.73 -30.51
CA VAL A 16 0.82 -34.67 -30.31
C VAL A 16 0.00 -34.91 -29.04
N LEU A 17 -0.46 -36.14 -28.80
CA LEU A 17 -1.21 -36.48 -27.58
C LEU A 17 -0.34 -36.34 -26.32
N LEU A 18 0.92 -36.77 -26.36
CA LEU A 18 1.85 -36.60 -25.23
C LEU A 18 2.08 -35.13 -24.91
N LEU A 19 2.34 -34.29 -25.93
CA LEU A 19 2.50 -32.86 -25.76
C LEU A 19 1.23 -32.20 -25.23
N ALA A 20 0.06 -32.61 -25.71
CA ALA A 20 -1.22 -32.12 -25.21
C ALA A 20 -1.44 -32.50 -23.74
N LEU A 21 -1.10 -33.72 -23.33
CA LEU A 21 -1.18 -34.17 -21.94
C LEU A 21 -0.17 -33.41 -21.05
N ALA A 22 1.06 -33.22 -21.51
CA ALA A 22 2.06 -32.45 -20.80
C ALA A 22 1.60 -30.99 -20.62
N LEU A 23 1.03 -30.37 -21.66
CA LEU A 23 0.47 -29.02 -21.60
C LEU A 23 -0.74 -28.95 -20.67
N ALA A 24 -1.62 -29.94 -20.69
CA ALA A 24 -2.76 -30.01 -19.77
C ALA A 24 -2.31 -30.15 -18.31
N ALA A 25 -1.33 -31.02 -18.04
CA ALA A 25 -0.75 -31.18 -16.71
C ALA A 25 -0.08 -29.89 -16.22
N TRP A 26 0.68 -29.20 -17.10
CA TRP A 26 1.27 -27.91 -16.81
C TRP A 26 0.19 -26.84 -16.55
N GLY A 27 -0.87 -26.83 -17.36
CA GLY A 27 -2.00 -25.90 -17.20
C GLY A 27 -2.71 -26.09 -15.86
N LEU A 28 -2.97 -27.34 -15.45
CA LEU A 28 -3.55 -27.65 -14.14
C LEU A 28 -2.62 -27.24 -13.00
N TRP A 29 -1.30 -27.50 -13.15
CA TRP A 29 -0.29 -27.10 -12.18
C TRP A 29 -0.20 -25.58 -12.01
N SER A 30 -0.32 -24.84 -13.11
CA SER A 30 -0.35 -23.38 -13.13
C SER A 30 -1.64 -22.85 -12.52
N LEU A 31 -2.79 -23.36 -12.95
CA LEU A 31 -4.10 -22.92 -12.45
C LEU A 31 -4.22 -23.09 -10.93
N ALA A 32 -3.69 -24.19 -10.39
CA ALA A 32 -3.68 -24.44 -8.95
C ALA A 32 -2.73 -23.52 -8.15
N ARG A 33 -1.80 -22.82 -8.81
CA ARG A 33 -0.81 -21.92 -8.18
C ARG A 33 -1.00 -20.45 -8.53
N THR A 34 -1.88 -20.13 -9.47
CA THR A 34 -2.17 -18.74 -9.82
C THR A 34 -2.77 -18.05 -8.58
N PRO A 35 -2.18 -16.94 -8.10
CA PRO A 35 -2.77 -16.19 -7.00
C PRO A 35 -4.13 -15.64 -7.43
N VAL A 36 -5.10 -15.71 -6.52
CA VAL A 36 -6.46 -15.25 -6.76
C VAL A 36 -6.76 -14.13 -5.77
N ASP A 37 -7.39 -13.07 -6.26
CA ASP A 37 -7.95 -12.00 -5.46
C ASP A 37 -9.40 -11.77 -5.90
N ALA A 38 -10.20 -11.11 -5.06
CA ALA A 38 -11.61 -10.85 -5.32
C ALA A 38 -11.83 -9.90 -6.51
N ILE A 39 -10.95 -8.91 -6.66
CA ILE A 39 -10.95 -7.89 -7.72
C ILE A 39 -9.50 -7.52 -8.08
N PRO A 40 -9.24 -6.99 -9.28
CA PRO A 40 -7.94 -6.36 -9.57
C PRO A 40 -7.70 -5.16 -8.64
N ASP A 41 -6.43 -4.83 -8.41
CA ASP A 41 -6.07 -3.60 -7.71
C ASP A 41 -6.50 -2.38 -8.53
N LEU A 42 -7.31 -1.52 -7.92
CA LEU A 42 -7.85 -0.29 -8.49
C LEU A 42 -7.27 0.95 -7.81
N SER A 43 -6.32 0.79 -6.89
CA SER A 43 -5.79 1.90 -6.11
C SER A 43 -4.76 2.71 -6.90
N ASP A 44 -4.82 4.03 -6.76
CA ASP A 44 -3.78 4.92 -7.26
C ASP A 44 -2.49 4.68 -6.49
N VAL A 45 -1.36 4.92 -7.14
CA VAL A 45 -0.06 4.96 -6.47
C VAL A 45 -0.05 6.19 -5.55
N GLN A 46 -0.08 5.94 -4.25
CA GLN A 46 -0.15 6.99 -3.24
C GLN A 46 0.92 6.80 -2.16
N VAL A 47 1.48 7.92 -1.71
CA VAL A 47 2.35 7.98 -0.55
C VAL A 47 1.73 8.92 0.48
N ILE A 48 1.55 8.43 1.69
CA ILE A 48 0.99 9.19 2.81
C ILE A 48 2.15 9.72 3.64
N VAL A 49 2.08 10.99 4.02
CA VAL A 49 2.97 11.61 5.01
C VAL A 49 2.10 12.04 6.19
N LYS A 50 2.36 11.45 7.35
CA LYS A 50 1.71 11.82 8.60
C LYS A 50 2.67 12.69 9.40
N SER A 51 2.18 13.82 9.90
CA SER A 51 2.93 14.68 10.80
C SER A 51 2.13 14.91 12.08
N THR A 52 2.76 14.73 13.24
CA THR A 52 2.14 14.98 14.54
C THR A 52 2.71 16.27 15.12
N TYR A 53 1.83 17.23 15.45
CA TYR A 53 2.15 18.48 16.14
C TYR A 53 1.26 18.67 17.39
N PRO A 54 1.64 18.09 18.54
CA PRO A 54 0.77 18.00 19.72
C PRO A 54 0.35 19.37 20.30
N GLY A 55 -0.92 19.46 20.69
CA GLY A 55 -1.53 20.62 21.35
C GLY A 55 -1.95 21.75 20.41
N GLN A 56 -1.80 21.59 19.09
CA GLN A 56 -2.01 22.68 18.13
C GLN A 56 -3.38 22.63 17.47
N ALA A 57 -3.96 23.82 17.29
CA ALA A 57 -5.21 24.00 16.57
C ALA A 57 -5.05 23.68 15.07
N PRO A 58 -6.12 23.20 14.39
CA PRO A 58 -6.06 22.86 12.97
C PRO A 58 -5.48 23.96 12.07
N GLN A 59 -5.78 25.24 12.37
CA GLN A 59 -5.24 26.36 11.61
C GLN A 59 -3.71 26.48 11.74
N ILE A 60 -3.16 26.28 12.94
CA ILE A 60 -1.71 26.32 13.17
C ILE A 60 -1.03 25.12 12.49
N VAL A 61 -1.67 23.95 12.55
CA VAL A 61 -1.20 22.74 11.85
C VAL A 61 -1.18 22.98 10.33
N GLU A 62 -2.21 23.61 9.77
CA GLU A 62 -2.24 23.99 8.37
C GLU A 62 -1.08 24.92 8.00
N ASP A 63 -0.98 26.06 8.69
CA ASP A 63 -0.05 27.12 8.33
C ASP A 63 1.42 26.71 8.53
N GLN A 64 1.72 25.89 9.55
CA GLN A 64 3.09 25.55 9.93
C GLN A 64 3.56 24.15 9.54
N VAL A 65 2.65 23.24 9.18
CA VAL A 65 2.99 21.84 8.86
C VAL A 65 2.39 21.40 7.54
N THR A 66 1.07 21.37 7.41
CA THR A 66 0.41 20.81 6.22
C THR A 66 0.72 21.60 4.96
N PHE A 67 0.68 22.94 5.03
CA PHE A 67 0.98 23.82 3.92
C PHE A 67 2.43 23.69 3.43
N PRO A 68 3.47 23.82 4.27
CA PRO A 68 4.86 23.63 3.80
C PRO A 68 5.13 22.21 3.30
N VAL A 69 4.57 21.18 3.96
CA VAL A 69 4.74 19.79 3.49
C VAL A 69 4.07 19.58 2.13
N SER A 70 2.81 19.99 1.97
CA SER A 70 2.07 19.79 0.72
C SER A 70 2.66 20.57 -0.46
N THR A 71 3.05 21.83 -0.24
CA THR A 71 3.69 22.65 -1.27
C THR A 71 5.05 22.10 -1.69
N ALA A 72 5.84 21.59 -0.75
CA ALA A 72 7.08 20.89 -1.07
C ALA A 72 6.83 19.61 -1.90
N MET A 73 5.77 18.85 -1.57
CA MET A 73 5.44 17.62 -2.29
C MET A 73 4.94 17.87 -3.72
N LEU A 74 4.41 19.05 -4.05
CA LEU A 74 4.05 19.40 -5.44
C LEU A 74 5.25 19.39 -6.39
N SER A 75 6.47 19.58 -5.86
CA SER A 75 7.69 19.54 -6.67
C SER A 75 8.23 18.12 -6.89
N VAL A 76 7.62 17.11 -6.26
CA VAL A 76 8.01 15.71 -6.46
C VAL A 76 7.65 15.28 -7.89
N PRO A 77 8.59 14.72 -8.67
CA PRO A 77 8.30 14.33 -10.04
C PRO A 77 7.18 13.27 -10.12
N ARG A 78 6.30 13.41 -11.12
CA ARG A 78 5.11 12.56 -11.36
C ARG A 78 4.03 12.64 -10.28
N ALA A 79 4.12 13.59 -9.34
CA ALA A 79 3.00 13.90 -8.45
C ALA A 79 1.87 14.52 -9.28
N THR A 80 0.70 13.89 -9.28
CA THR A 80 -0.49 14.36 -10.00
C THR A 80 -1.32 15.29 -9.13
N THR A 81 -1.51 14.92 -7.87
CA THR A 81 -2.32 15.66 -6.91
C THR A 81 -1.76 15.48 -5.51
N VAL A 82 -1.69 16.57 -4.76
CA VAL A 82 -1.35 16.55 -3.33
C VAL A 82 -2.56 17.00 -2.54
N ARG A 83 -3.01 16.18 -1.57
CA ARG A 83 -4.16 16.48 -0.71
C ARG A 83 -3.67 16.62 0.73
N GLY A 84 -3.85 17.79 1.32
CA GLY A 84 -3.54 18.06 2.72
C GLY A 84 -4.80 18.03 3.60
N PHE A 85 -4.68 17.48 4.79
CA PHE A 85 -5.71 17.48 5.82
C PHE A 85 -5.09 17.91 7.15
N SER A 86 -5.65 18.95 7.75
CA SER A 86 -5.20 19.53 9.01
C SER A 86 -6.24 19.29 10.10
N PHE A 87 -5.87 18.49 11.09
CA PHE A 87 -6.68 18.20 12.26
C PHE A 87 -6.05 18.82 13.51
N PHE A 88 -6.75 18.72 14.64
CA PHE A 88 -6.12 18.97 15.93
C PHE A 88 -5.02 17.94 16.15
N ASN A 89 -3.82 18.40 16.49
CA ASN A 89 -2.59 17.61 16.66
C ASN A 89 -1.97 16.96 15.43
N ASP A 90 -2.72 16.71 14.34
CA ASP A 90 -2.25 15.85 13.25
C ASP A 90 -2.44 16.49 11.88
N SER A 91 -1.47 16.26 10.99
CA SER A 91 -1.49 16.60 9.57
C SER A 91 -1.33 15.34 8.74
N PHE A 92 -2.17 15.18 7.71
CA PHE A 92 -2.04 14.12 6.71
C PHE A 92 -1.88 14.73 5.33
N VAL A 93 -0.79 14.40 4.65
CA VAL A 93 -0.54 14.78 3.26
C VAL A 93 -0.51 13.53 2.40
N TYR A 94 -1.42 13.45 1.44
CA TYR A 94 -1.52 12.37 0.46
C TYR A 94 -0.91 12.86 -0.85
N VAL A 95 0.16 12.21 -1.30
CA VAL A 95 0.81 12.47 -2.59
C VAL A 95 0.36 11.38 -3.55
N LEU A 96 -0.47 11.73 -4.53
CA LEU A 96 -0.92 10.83 -5.59
C LEU A 96 0.01 10.97 -6.78
N PHE A 97 0.32 9.86 -7.42
CA PHE A 97 1.22 9.78 -8.56
C PHE A 97 0.49 9.41 -9.85
N GLU A 98 1.16 9.60 -10.98
CA GLU A 98 0.70 9.11 -12.27
C GLU A 98 0.59 7.58 -12.28
N GLU A 99 -0.41 7.06 -12.99
CA GLU A 99 -0.63 5.62 -13.17
C GLU A 99 0.63 4.93 -13.75
N GLY A 100 0.96 3.75 -13.23
CA GLY A 100 2.16 2.99 -13.63
C GLY A 100 3.46 3.49 -13.01
N THR A 101 3.42 4.49 -12.11
CA THR A 101 4.59 4.86 -11.30
C THR A 101 4.94 3.74 -10.32
N ASP A 102 6.22 3.36 -10.25
CA ASP A 102 6.68 2.39 -9.25
C ASP A 102 6.53 2.96 -7.84
N LEU A 103 5.88 2.20 -6.95
CA LEU A 103 5.57 2.63 -5.57
C LEU A 103 6.84 2.91 -4.77
N TYR A 104 7.86 2.06 -4.87
CA TYR A 104 9.11 2.23 -4.13
C TYR A 104 9.92 3.42 -4.63
N TRP A 105 9.89 3.69 -5.93
CA TRP A 105 10.45 4.90 -6.51
C TRP A 105 9.73 6.15 -5.97
N ALA A 106 8.39 6.15 -5.97
CA ALA A 106 7.59 7.26 -5.44
C ALA A 106 7.91 7.53 -3.96
N ARG A 107 7.94 6.47 -3.13
CA ARG A 107 8.32 6.55 -1.71
C ARG A 107 9.72 7.13 -1.53
N SER A 108 10.69 6.68 -2.33
CA SER A 108 12.06 7.20 -2.27
C SER A 108 12.15 8.69 -2.60
N ARG A 109 11.37 9.16 -3.60
CA ARG A 109 11.32 10.59 -3.95
C ARG A 109 10.65 11.44 -2.88
N VAL A 110 9.56 10.94 -2.29
CA VAL A 110 8.91 11.60 -1.15
C VAL A 110 9.87 11.68 0.03
N GLN A 111 10.60 10.60 0.33
CA GLN A 111 11.58 10.59 1.42
C GLN A 111 12.70 11.61 1.22
N GLU A 112 13.24 11.70 0.00
CA GLU A 112 14.25 12.71 -0.36
C GLU A 112 13.73 14.13 -0.13
N GLN A 113 12.49 14.40 -0.59
CA GLN A 113 11.88 15.71 -0.44
C GLN A 113 11.57 16.05 1.02
N LEU A 114 11.09 15.07 1.80
CA LEU A 114 10.84 15.24 3.24
C LEU A 114 12.12 15.56 4.00
N ALA A 115 13.22 14.86 3.69
CA ALA A 115 14.51 15.11 4.33
C ALA A 115 15.02 16.53 4.08
N ARG A 116 14.69 17.13 2.91
CA ARG A 116 15.07 18.51 2.58
C ARG A 116 14.30 19.53 3.44
N ILE A 117 12.99 19.34 3.61
CA ILE A 117 12.13 20.31 4.31
C ILE A 117 12.08 20.09 5.83
N GLN A 118 12.67 19.01 6.33
CA GLN A 118 12.58 18.65 7.75
C GLN A 118 13.15 19.75 8.67
N GLY A 119 14.13 20.54 8.20
CA GLY A 119 14.68 21.67 8.94
C GLY A 119 13.80 22.93 8.94
N GLU A 120 12.80 23.01 8.06
CA GLU A 120 11.86 24.14 7.97
C GLU A 120 10.65 23.96 8.88
N LEU A 121 10.43 22.75 9.40
CA LEU A 121 9.29 22.44 10.26
C LEU A 121 9.53 22.91 11.70
N PRO A 122 8.45 23.31 12.43
CA PRO A 122 8.55 23.72 13.81
C PRO A 122 9.19 22.66 14.72
N PRO A 123 9.89 23.06 15.78
CA PRO A 123 10.41 22.13 16.76
C PRO A 123 9.25 21.35 17.42
N GLY A 124 9.45 20.04 17.59
CA GLY A 124 8.45 19.15 18.20
C GLY A 124 7.47 18.51 17.21
N VAL A 125 7.56 18.84 15.91
CA VAL A 125 6.84 18.11 14.87
C VAL A 125 7.57 16.81 14.55
N THR A 126 6.85 15.69 14.58
CA THR A 126 7.36 14.39 14.12
C THR A 126 6.71 14.04 12.79
N VAL A 127 7.52 13.87 11.74
CA VAL A 127 7.06 13.50 10.40
C VAL A 127 7.43 12.06 10.11
N GLU A 128 6.44 11.29 9.68
CA GLU A 128 6.57 9.87 9.37
C GLU A 128 5.94 9.58 8.00
N MET A 129 6.60 8.72 7.24
CA MET A 129 6.00 8.16 6.03
C MET A 129 5.02 7.06 6.43
N GLY A 130 3.84 7.08 5.82
CA GLY A 130 2.82 6.08 6.02
C GLY A 130 3.27 4.68 5.56
N PRO A 131 2.49 3.65 5.95
CA PRO A 131 2.76 2.27 5.57
C PRO A 131 2.74 2.09 4.05
N ASP A 132 3.28 0.98 3.59
CA ASP A 132 3.26 0.57 2.19
C ASP A 132 1.91 -0.03 1.80
N ALA A 133 0.82 0.69 2.11
CA ALA A 133 -0.55 0.23 1.94
C ALA A 133 -1.52 1.41 1.77
N THR A 134 -2.66 1.14 1.14
CA THR A 134 -3.77 2.09 0.98
C THR A 134 -4.96 1.71 1.88
N GLY A 135 -6.03 2.50 1.86
CA GLY A 135 -7.28 2.16 2.55
C GLY A 135 -7.91 0.85 2.07
N VAL A 136 -7.55 0.37 0.87
CA VAL A 136 -7.99 -0.93 0.33
C VAL A 136 -7.25 -2.10 0.99
N GLY A 137 -6.07 -1.85 1.59
CA GLY A 137 -5.24 -2.87 2.24
C GLY A 137 -5.77 -3.38 3.59
N TRP A 138 -7.01 -3.05 3.97
CA TRP A 138 -7.62 -3.48 5.23
C TRP A 138 -8.24 -4.88 5.05
N ILE A 139 -7.39 -5.92 5.09
CA ILE A 139 -7.79 -7.30 4.76
C ILE A 139 -8.56 -7.98 5.89
N PHE A 140 -8.05 -7.90 7.12
CA PHE A 140 -8.64 -8.58 8.29
C PHE A 140 -8.78 -7.62 9.46
N GLN A 141 -10.01 -7.51 9.98
CA GLN A 141 -10.33 -6.70 11.15
C GLN A 141 -10.97 -7.59 12.21
N TYR A 142 -10.61 -7.38 13.47
CA TYR A 142 -11.13 -8.13 14.60
C TYR A 142 -11.36 -7.23 15.81
N ALA A 143 -12.09 -7.77 16.80
CA ALA A 143 -12.29 -7.14 18.09
C ALA A 143 -11.93 -8.11 19.21
N LEU A 144 -11.20 -7.62 20.21
CA LEU A 144 -10.96 -8.36 21.44
C LEU A 144 -12.12 -8.10 22.40
N VAL A 145 -12.78 -9.17 22.83
CA VAL A 145 -13.94 -9.09 23.73
C VAL A 145 -13.78 -10.10 24.85
N ASP A 146 -13.74 -9.62 26.09
CA ASP A 146 -13.87 -10.46 27.27
C ASP A 146 -15.32 -10.47 27.77
N ARG A 147 -15.99 -11.62 27.64
CA ARG A 147 -17.38 -11.80 28.10
C ARG A 147 -17.49 -12.17 29.58
N THR A 148 -16.39 -12.51 30.22
CA THR A 148 -16.35 -12.87 31.65
C THR A 148 -16.26 -11.64 32.55
N GLY A 149 -15.87 -10.49 31.98
CA GLY A 149 -15.66 -9.24 32.72
C GLY A 149 -14.39 -9.23 33.57
N THR A 150 -13.49 -10.18 33.35
CA THR A 150 -12.22 -10.26 34.10
C THR A 150 -11.17 -9.27 33.62
N ARG A 151 -11.27 -8.84 32.36
CA ARG A 151 -10.35 -7.87 31.74
C ARG A 151 -11.06 -6.61 31.30
N ASP A 152 -10.44 -5.48 31.58
CA ASP A 152 -10.92 -4.18 31.11
C ASP A 152 -10.38 -3.82 29.71
N ALA A 153 -10.83 -2.67 29.18
CA ALA A 153 -10.40 -2.21 27.86
C ALA A 153 -8.90 -1.87 27.79
N GLY A 154 -8.30 -1.44 28.90
CA GLY A 154 -6.88 -1.13 28.99
C GLY A 154 -6.02 -2.39 28.89
N GLU A 155 -6.43 -3.46 29.59
CA GLU A 155 -5.78 -4.76 29.54
C GLU A 155 -5.92 -5.42 28.17
N LEU A 156 -7.11 -5.37 27.57
CA LEU A 156 -7.31 -5.88 26.21
C LEU A 156 -6.45 -5.11 25.19
N ARG A 157 -6.32 -3.79 25.35
CA ARG A 157 -5.41 -2.98 24.53
C ARG A 157 -3.95 -3.33 24.77
N ALA A 158 -3.55 -3.61 26.01
CA ALA A 158 -2.19 -4.04 26.29
C ALA A 158 -1.87 -5.37 25.59
N ILE A 159 -2.81 -6.32 25.59
CA ILE A 159 -2.67 -7.59 24.84
C ILE A 159 -2.56 -7.31 23.33
N GLN A 160 -3.38 -6.40 22.79
CA GLN A 160 -3.29 -5.99 21.39
C GLN A 160 -1.90 -5.43 21.03
N ASP A 161 -1.45 -4.42 21.79
CA ASP A 161 -0.29 -3.61 21.44
C ASP A 161 1.04 -4.34 21.69
N TRP A 162 1.09 -5.24 22.68
CA TRP A 162 2.32 -5.89 23.15
C TRP A 162 2.43 -7.38 22.87
N PHE A 163 1.34 -8.04 22.43
CA PHE A 163 1.36 -9.46 22.05
C PHE A 163 0.88 -9.65 20.61
N LEU A 164 -0.40 -9.34 20.33
CA LEU A 164 -1.01 -9.68 19.04
C LEU A 164 -0.38 -8.94 17.86
N ARG A 165 -0.02 -7.66 18.02
CA ARG A 165 0.63 -6.86 16.96
C ARG A 165 2.01 -7.42 16.54
N LEU A 166 2.67 -8.22 17.39
CA LEU A 166 3.99 -8.77 17.10
C LEU A 166 3.91 -10.20 16.53
N GLU A 167 2.84 -10.92 16.83
CA GLU A 167 2.60 -12.30 16.37
C GLU A 167 1.85 -12.36 15.02
N LEU A 168 1.10 -11.31 14.68
CA LEU A 168 0.33 -11.16 13.44
C LEU A 168 1.05 -10.23 12.46
#